data_AF-A0A2D6XLH8-F1
#
_entry.id   AF-A0A2D6XLH8-F1
#
_cell.length_a   1.000
_cell.length_b   1.000
_cell.length_c   1.000
_cell.angle_alpha   90.00
_cell.angle_beta   90.00
_cell.angle_gamma   90.00
#
_symmetry.space_group_name_H-M   'P 1'
#
loop_
_entity.id
_entity.type
_entity.pdbx_description
1 polymer ?
#
loop_
_entity_poly.entity_id
_entity_poly.type
_entity_poly.pdbx_seq_one_letter_code
_entity_poly.pdbx_strand_id
1 'polypeptide(L)'
;MQWERGTLTPEFFSKGGAAAMVDDRPIQHIAEAHNMTVEEAEALVAERVESVRVYVSDSGYTVFISDTIPFVSGWPEMVHLSIKNRERSALLDWRDLQEIKNDLVGEENEAVQLFPAESRLVDEANQFHLWCLKDPEERFPFGYTQRLVLGRKTAEKCGAEQRPLKTRKKNRKPSK
;
A
#
# COMPACT_ATOMS: atom_id res chain seq x y z
N MET A 1 4.20 18.30 -6.91
CA MET A 1 5.01 17.69 -5.83
C MET A 1 6.19 16.97 -6.49
N GLN A 2 7.42 17.46 -6.33
CA GLN A 2 8.61 16.75 -6.80
C GLN A 2 9.03 15.78 -5.71
N TRP A 3 8.84 14.49 -5.97
CA TRP A 3 9.39 13.42 -5.13
C TRP A 3 10.85 13.26 -5.53
N GLU A 4 11.79 13.43 -4.59
CA GLU A 4 13.12 12.83 -4.77
C GLU A 4 12.90 11.32 -4.77
N ARG A 5 13.12 10.70 -5.94
CA ARG A 5 13.15 9.26 -6.06
C ARG A 5 14.20 8.78 -5.08
N GLY A 6 13.79 8.06 -4.04
CA GLY A 6 14.64 7.03 -3.47
C GLY A 6 14.87 6.02 -4.60
N THR A 7 15.82 6.30 -5.48
CA THR A 7 16.27 5.34 -6.48
C THR A 7 16.94 4.24 -5.68
N LEU A 8 16.26 3.11 -5.51
CA LEU A 8 16.97 1.84 -5.40
C LEU A 8 18.01 1.87 -6.52
N THR A 9 19.28 1.76 -6.16
CA THR A 9 20.37 1.94 -7.13
C THR A 9 20.20 0.95 -8.28
N PRO A 10 20.63 1.28 -9.51
CA PRO A 10 20.56 0.35 -10.65
C PRO A 10 21.17 -1.04 -10.35
N GLU A 11 22.16 -1.09 -9.45
CA GLU A 11 22.80 -2.32 -8.94
C GLU A 11 21.86 -3.20 -8.10
N PHE A 12 20.80 -2.64 -7.53
CA PHE A 12 19.78 -3.37 -6.77
C PHE A 12 18.81 -4.14 -7.69
N PHE A 13 18.60 -3.65 -8.92
CA PHE A 13 17.74 -4.27 -9.92
C PHE A 13 18.42 -5.43 -10.69
N SER A 14 19.75 -5.49 -10.72
CA SER A 14 20.49 -6.38 -11.63
C SER A 14 20.62 -7.85 -11.20
N LYS A 15 20.12 -8.24 -10.02
CA LYS A 15 20.23 -9.61 -9.48
C LYS A 15 18.88 -10.33 -9.31
N GLY A 16 17.94 -10.16 -10.24
CA GLY A 16 16.64 -10.86 -10.20
C GLY A 16 15.75 -10.54 -9.00
N GLY A 17 16.14 -9.59 -8.14
CA GLY A 17 15.47 -9.30 -6.88
C GLY A 17 14.26 -8.37 -7.01
N ALA A 18 14.22 -7.49 -8.01
CA ALA A 18 13.13 -6.54 -8.17
C ALA A 18 11.81 -7.21 -8.58
N ALA A 19 11.86 -8.17 -9.49
CA ALA A 19 10.69 -8.97 -9.91
C ALA A 19 10.10 -9.76 -8.72
N ALA A 20 10.94 -10.52 -7.99
CA ALA A 20 10.54 -11.29 -6.80
C ALA A 20 10.03 -10.42 -5.63
N MET A 21 10.29 -9.11 -5.65
CA MET A 21 9.72 -8.18 -4.69
C MET A 21 8.30 -7.80 -5.10
N VAL A 22 8.10 -7.36 -6.35
CA VAL A 22 6.80 -6.90 -6.88
C VAL A 22 5.79 -8.03 -6.96
N ASP A 23 6.24 -9.23 -7.33
CA ASP A 23 5.44 -10.44 -7.39
C ASP A 23 6.30 -11.61 -6.90
N ASP A 24 5.94 -12.21 -5.77
CA ASP A 24 6.66 -13.32 -5.17
C ASP A 24 6.22 -14.69 -5.70
N ARG A 25 5.27 -14.73 -6.64
CA ARG A 25 4.85 -15.96 -7.30
C ARG A 25 5.94 -16.48 -8.25
N PRO A 26 6.10 -17.81 -8.37
CA PRO A 26 6.88 -18.38 -9.47
C PRO A 26 6.30 -17.92 -10.81
N ILE A 27 7.17 -17.55 -11.75
CA ILE A 27 6.76 -17.01 -13.06
C ILE A 27 5.83 -17.97 -13.84
N GLN A 28 5.98 -19.28 -13.62
CA GLN A 28 5.11 -20.31 -14.18
C GLN A 28 3.67 -20.18 -13.68
N HIS A 29 3.48 -19.84 -12.41
CA HIS A 29 2.16 -19.69 -11.83
C HIS A 29 1.44 -18.44 -12.37
N ILE A 30 2.21 -17.37 -12.66
CA ILE A 30 1.70 -16.16 -13.31
C ILE A 30 1.24 -16.50 -14.74
N ALA A 31 2.06 -17.24 -15.49
CA ALA A 31 1.72 -17.69 -16.84
C ALA A 31 0.43 -18.52 -16.87
N GLU A 32 0.30 -19.48 -15.94
CA GLU A 32 -0.91 -20.30 -15.77
C GLU A 32 -2.14 -19.48 -15.41
N ALA A 33 -2.04 -18.60 -14.39
CA ALA A 33 -3.15 -17.79 -13.89
C ALA A 33 -3.72 -16.84 -14.96
N HIS A 34 -2.87 -16.34 -15.85
CA HIS A 34 -3.26 -15.42 -16.92
C HIS A 34 -3.44 -16.10 -18.29
N ASN A 35 -3.32 -17.44 -18.37
CA ASN A 35 -3.42 -18.23 -19.59
C ASN A 35 -2.51 -17.68 -20.72
N MET A 36 -1.24 -17.48 -20.39
CA MET A 36 -0.20 -16.93 -21.28
C MET A 36 1.07 -17.80 -21.25
N THR A 37 2.02 -17.50 -22.13
CA THR A 37 3.36 -18.12 -22.14
C THR A 37 4.24 -17.57 -21.01
N VAL A 38 5.33 -18.28 -20.70
CA VAL A 38 6.31 -17.81 -19.68
C VAL A 38 6.96 -16.50 -20.14
N GLU A 39 7.29 -16.37 -21.41
CA GLU A 39 7.87 -15.14 -21.98
C GLU A 39 6.90 -13.95 -21.88
N GLU A 40 5.61 -14.16 -22.12
CA GLU A 40 4.58 -13.13 -21.93
C GLU A 40 4.43 -12.76 -20.45
N ALA A 41 4.51 -13.74 -19.55
CA ALA A 41 4.47 -13.48 -18.10
C ALA A 41 5.70 -12.69 -17.64
N GLU A 42 6.89 -13.00 -18.16
CA GLU A 42 8.12 -12.24 -17.88
C GLU A 42 8.01 -10.79 -18.35
N ALA A 43 7.48 -10.56 -19.55
CA ALA A 43 7.23 -9.22 -20.08
C ALA A 43 6.23 -8.44 -19.22
N LEU A 44 5.13 -9.08 -18.81
CA LEU A 44 4.13 -8.50 -17.93
C LEU A 44 4.72 -8.11 -16.56
N VAL A 45 5.53 -8.99 -15.97
CA VAL A 45 6.22 -8.71 -14.71
C VAL A 45 7.22 -7.57 -14.87
N ALA A 46 7.96 -7.51 -16.00
CA ALA A 46 8.89 -6.42 -16.26
C ALA A 46 8.18 -5.06 -16.36
N GLU A 47 7.07 -4.95 -17.10
CA GLU A 47 6.25 -3.75 -17.18
C GLU A 47 5.69 -3.34 -15.79
N ARG A 48 5.26 -4.33 -15.01
CA ARG A 48 4.81 -4.13 -13.62
C ARG A 48 5.93 -3.56 -12.75
N VAL A 49 7.14 -4.11 -12.86
CA VAL A 49 8.32 -3.65 -12.10
C VAL A 49 8.68 -2.20 -12.45
N GLU A 50 8.58 -1.80 -13.72
CA GLU A 50 8.87 -0.43 -14.15
C GLU A 50 7.84 0.59 -13.63
N SER A 51 6.57 0.18 -13.51
CA SER A 51 5.47 1.04 -13.06
C SER A 51 5.30 1.10 -11.54
N VAL A 52 5.92 0.17 -10.79
CA VAL A 52 5.77 0.05 -9.34
C VAL A 52 6.93 0.71 -8.60
N ARG A 53 6.61 1.57 -7.62
CA ARG A 53 7.59 2.10 -6.66
C ARG A 53 7.58 1.23 -5.41
N VAL A 54 8.75 1.01 -4.81
CA VAL A 54 8.87 0.21 -3.58
C VAL A 54 9.31 1.10 -2.42
N TYR A 55 8.65 0.95 -1.28
CA TYR A 55 9.02 1.59 -0.02
C TYR A 55 9.17 0.56 1.09
N VAL A 56 10.14 0.76 1.98
CA VAL A 56 10.33 -0.07 3.18
C VAL A 56 10.10 0.83 4.39
N SER A 57 9.12 0.48 5.22
CA SER A 57 8.80 1.27 6.42
C SER A 57 9.72 0.91 7.59
N ASP A 58 9.90 1.86 8.50
CA ASP A 58 10.63 1.64 9.76
C ASP A 58 9.99 0.55 10.63
N SER A 59 8.68 0.32 10.49
CA SER A 59 7.95 -0.73 11.22
C SER A 59 8.07 -2.12 10.59
N GLY A 60 8.93 -2.31 9.57
CA GLY A 60 9.23 -3.63 9.00
C GLY A 60 8.30 -4.08 7.87
N TYR A 61 7.63 -3.16 7.18
CA TYR A 61 6.79 -3.47 6.02
C TYR A 61 7.49 -3.14 4.71
N THR A 62 7.20 -3.93 3.68
CA THR A 62 7.49 -3.57 2.28
C THR A 62 6.18 -3.16 1.61
N VAL A 63 6.20 -2.04 0.90
CA VAL A 63 5.04 -1.43 0.27
C VAL A 63 5.30 -1.23 -1.22
N PHE A 64 4.47 -1.85 -2.04
CA PHE A 64 4.43 -1.65 -3.49
C PHE A 64 3.39 -0.60 -3.81
N ILE A 65 3.80 0.45 -4.50
CA ILE A 65 3.03 1.65 -4.77
C ILE A 65 2.80 1.72 -6.27
N SER A 66 1.54 1.66 -6.67
CA SER A 66 1.12 1.74 -8.07
C SER A 66 0.00 2.77 -8.21
N ASP A 67 0.06 3.58 -9.25
CA ASP A 67 -1.11 4.37 -9.64
C ASP A 67 -2.16 3.42 -10.24
N THR A 68 -3.43 3.65 -9.92
CA THR A 68 -4.54 2.86 -10.46
C THR A 68 -5.40 3.69 -11.39
N ILE A 69 -5.85 3.04 -12.46
CA ILE A 69 -6.89 3.58 -13.33
C ILE A 69 -8.23 3.03 -12.79
N PRO A 70 -9.18 3.90 -12.40
CA PRO A 70 -10.48 3.44 -11.95
C PRO A 70 -11.19 2.65 -13.06
N PHE A 71 -11.64 1.44 -12.73
CA PHE A 71 -12.37 0.58 -13.69
C PHE A 71 -13.77 1.12 -14.02
N VAL A 72 -14.28 2.04 -13.21
CA VAL A 72 -15.60 2.65 -13.37
C VAL A 72 -15.39 4.12 -13.71
N SER A 73 -15.99 4.55 -14.82
CA SER A 73 -15.97 5.95 -15.24
C SER A 73 -16.53 6.86 -14.15
N GLY A 74 -15.85 7.98 -13.89
CA GLY A 74 -16.27 8.98 -12.91
C GLY A 74 -15.83 8.70 -11.46
N TRP A 75 -15.11 7.60 -11.20
CA TRP A 75 -14.46 7.40 -9.91
C TRP A 75 -13.15 8.19 -9.80
N PRO A 76 -12.78 8.70 -8.61
CA PRO A 76 -11.53 9.42 -8.41
C PRO A 76 -10.31 8.56 -8.69
N GLU A 77 -9.21 9.19 -9.12
CA GLU A 77 -7.92 8.51 -9.21
C GLU A 77 -7.44 8.03 -7.84
N MET A 78 -6.83 6.84 -7.82
CA MET A 78 -6.34 6.23 -6.59
C MET A 78 -4.89 5.75 -6.73
N VAL A 79 -4.19 5.71 -5.61
CA VAL A 79 -2.94 4.98 -5.43
C VAL A 79 -3.25 3.66 -4.73
N HIS A 80 -2.76 2.56 -5.30
CA HIS A 80 -2.80 1.25 -4.66
C HIS A 80 -1.48 0.99 -3.93
N LEU A 81 -1.61 0.67 -2.64
CA LEU A 81 -0.54 0.22 -1.77
C LEU A 81 -0.74 -1.28 -1.49
N SER A 82 0.11 -2.13 -2.05
CA SER A 82 0.22 -3.53 -1.60
C SER A 82 1.28 -3.63 -0.52
N ILE A 83 0.88 -4.08 0.67
CA ILE A 83 1.68 -4.01 1.90
C ILE A 83 1.92 -5.43 2.39
N LYS A 84 3.19 -5.80 2.57
CA LYS A 84 3.59 -7.07 3.18
C LYS A 84 4.48 -6.86 4.39
N ASN A 85 4.22 -7.61 5.45
CA ASN A 85 5.15 -7.73 6.57
C ASN A 85 6.40 -8.49 6.08
N ARG A 86 7.60 -8.00 6.41
CA ARG A 86 8.87 -8.67 6.08
C ARG A 86 9.03 -10.01 6.78
N GLU A 87 8.33 -10.24 7.88
CA GLU A 87 8.24 -11.54 8.57
C GLU A 87 7.27 -12.52 7.88
N ARG A 88 6.60 -12.09 6.80
CA ARG A 88 5.62 -12.88 6.03
C ARG A 88 4.44 -13.38 6.86
N SER A 89 4.12 -12.73 7.98
CA SER A 89 2.95 -13.05 8.80
C SER A 89 1.70 -12.34 8.30
N ALA A 90 0.54 -12.88 8.62
CA ALA A 90 -0.77 -12.26 8.39
C ALA A 90 -1.15 -11.25 9.49
N LEU A 91 -0.23 -10.91 10.39
CA LEU A 91 -0.48 -9.95 11.47
C LEU A 91 -0.16 -8.53 10.98
N LEU A 92 -1.09 -7.61 11.25
CA LEU A 92 -1.03 -6.25 10.75
C LEU A 92 -1.55 -5.28 11.80
N ASP A 93 -0.74 -4.27 12.13
CA ASP A 93 -1.18 -3.19 13.01
C ASP A 93 -1.84 -2.08 12.17
N TRP A 94 -3.10 -1.80 12.45
CA TRP A 94 -3.86 -0.70 11.83
C TRP A 94 -3.12 0.64 11.90
N ARG A 95 -2.41 0.92 13.00
CA ARG A 95 -1.66 2.17 13.14
C ARG A 95 -0.44 2.23 12.24
N ASP A 96 0.18 1.09 11.92
CA ASP A 96 1.26 1.05 10.93
C ASP A 96 0.70 1.31 9.53
N LEU A 97 -0.44 0.72 9.19
CA LEU A 97 -1.14 1.02 7.94
C LEU A 97 -1.48 2.50 7.80
N GLN A 98 -2.03 3.10 8.86
CA GLN A 98 -2.36 4.53 8.87
C GLN A 98 -1.10 5.40 8.69
N GLU A 99 0.01 5.05 9.35
CA GLU A 99 1.28 5.75 9.21
C GLU A 99 1.84 5.61 7.79
N ILE A 100 1.88 4.40 7.24
CA ILE A 100 2.31 4.10 5.86
C ILE A 100 1.50 4.91 4.85
N LYS A 101 0.16 4.86 4.95
CA LYS A 101 -0.73 5.64 4.08
C LYS A 101 -0.42 7.12 4.16
N ASN A 102 -0.28 7.64 5.38
CA ASN A 102 -0.03 9.05 5.58
C ASN A 102 1.36 9.48 5.06
N ASP A 103 2.38 8.64 5.19
CA ASP A 103 3.76 8.94 4.76
C ASP A 103 3.89 8.87 3.24
N LEU A 104 3.15 7.96 2.58
CA LEU A 104 3.26 7.71 1.15
C LEU A 104 2.28 8.50 0.29
N VAL A 105 1.07 8.75 0.80
CA VAL A 105 -0.01 9.40 0.03
C VAL A 105 -0.33 10.77 0.62
N GLY A 106 -0.64 10.81 1.92
CA GLY A 106 -0.89 12.05 2.64
C GLY A 106 -1.78 11.88 3.86
N GLU A 107 -1.69 12.84 4.79
CA GLU A 107 -2.40 12.78 6.07
C GLU A 107 -3.92 12.87 5.89
N GLU A 108 -4.36 13.72 4.96
CA GLU A 108 -5.76 14.02 4.68
C GLU A 108 -6.38 13.12 3.59
N ASN A 109 -5.57 12.29 2.93
CA ASN A 109 -6.06 11.33 1.95
C ASN A 109 -6.78 10.18 2.65
N GLU A 110 -7.97 9.82 2.17
CA GLU A 110 -8.65 8.61 2.66
C GLU A 110 -8.19 7.37 1.92
N ALA A 111 -8.24 6.24 2.60
CA ALA A 111 -7.93 4.95 2.03
C ALA A 111 -8.88 3.87 2.55
N VAL A 112 -9.14 2.87 1.71
CA VAL A 112 -9.90 1.68 2.08
C VAL A 112 -9.04 0.45 1.95
N GLN A 113 -9.16 -0.44 2.94
CA GLN A 113 -8.75 -1.83 2.79
C GLN A 113 -9.93 -2.60 2.21
N LEU A 114 -9.79 -3.10 0.98
CA LEU A 114 -10.85 -3.86 0.32
C LEU A 114 -10.78 -5.32 0.73
N PHE A 115 -11.89 -5.83 1.23
CA PHE A 115 -12.17 -7.26 1.26
C PHE A 115 -12.98 -7.57 0.00
N PRO A 116 -12.37 -8.17 -1.04
CA PRO A 116 -13.02 -8.32 -2.34
C PRO A 116 -14.21 -9.27 -2.26
N ALA A 117 -15.13 -9.15 -3.21
CA ALA A 117 -16.09 -10.22 -3.48
C ALA A 117 -15.34 -11.50 -3.86
N GLU A 118 -15.88 -12.68 -3.51
CA GLU A 118 -15.21 -13.97 -3.73
C GLU A 118 -14.74 -14.18 -5.18
N SER A 119 -15.55 -13.77 -6.17
CA SER A 119 -15.21 -13.87 -7.59
C SER A 119 -14.06 -12.94 -8.03
N ARG A 120 -13.58 -12.08 -7.14
CA ARG A 120 -12.51 -11.11 -7.34
C ARG A 120 -11.41 -11.27 -6.27
N LEU A 121 -11.43 -12.37 -5.51
CA LEU A 121 -10.46 -12.64 -4.47
C LEU A 121 -9.06 -12.77 -5.09
N VAL A 122 -8.11 -12.07 -4.47
CA VAL A 122 -6.68 -12.21 -4.73
C VAL A 122 -6.06 -12.54 -3.39
N ASP A 123 -5.75 -13.83 -3.17
CA ASP A 123 -5.13 -14.35 -1.96
C ASP A 123 -3.97 -15.25 -2.36
N GLU A 124 -2.84 -14.62 -2.66
CA GLU A 124 -1.64 -15.30 -3.17
C GLU A 124 -0.46 -15.19 -2.20
N ALA A 125 -0.54 -14.25 -1.26
CA ALA A 125 0.46 -13.99 -0.25
C ALA A 125 -0.18 -13.25 0.93
N ASN A 126 0.50 -13.21 2.09
CA ASN A 126 0.11 -12.39 3.25
C ASN A 126 0.30 -10.89 2.96
N GLN A 127 -0.44 -10.38 1.99
CA GLN A 127 -0.45 -9.00 1.49
C GLN A 127 -1.77 -8.33 1.84
N PHE A 128 -1.68 -7.03 2.12
CA PHE A 128 -2.82 -6.19 2.45
C PHE A 128 -2.87 -5.02 1.49
N HIS A 129 -4.04 -4.78 0.93
CA HIS A 129 -4.22 -3.84 -0.16
C HIS A 129 -5.00 -2.62 0.31
N LEU A 130 -4.38 -1.44 0.21
CA LEU A 130 -5.05 -0.16 0.42
C LEU A 130 -5.24 0.56 -0.91
N TRP A 131 -6.45 1.05 -1.16
CA TRP A 131 -6.74 2.00 -2.23
C TRP A 131 -6.95 3.37 -1.63
N CYS A 132 -6.04 4.28 -1.93
CA CYS A 132 -5.99 5.62 -1.38
C CYS A 132 -6.46 6.62 -2.44
N LEU A 133 -7.41 7.49 -2.12
CA LEU A 133 -7.78 8.61 -2.99
C LEU A 133 -6.54 9.51 -3.19
N LYS A 134 -6.23 9.89 -4.43
CA LYS A 134 -5.08 10.77 -4.71
C LYS A 134 -5.32 12.21 -4.27
N ASP A 135 -6.55 12.69 -4.44
CA ASP A 135 -6.93 14.04 -4.05
C ASP A 135 -7.28 14.08 -2.55
N PRO A 136 -6.60 14.91 -1.74
CA PRO A 136 -6.91 15.07 -0.31
C PRO A 136 -8.23 15.78 -0.02
N GLU A 137 -8.94 16.32 -1.03
CA GLU A 137 -10.27 16.92 -0.88
C GLU A 137 -11.41 15.91 -1.16
N GLU A 138 -11.10 14.81 -1.84
CA GLU A 138 -12.06 13.73 -2.11
C GLU A 138 -12.29 12.86 -0.87
N ARG A 139 -13.53 12.42 -0.65
CA ARG A 139 -13.92 11.56 0.47
C ARG A 139 -14.73 10.39 -0.03
N PHE A 140 -14.56 9.22 0.60
CA PHE A 140 -15.50 8.14 0.43
C PHE A 140 -16.87 8.56 0.99
N PRO A 141 -17.99 8.05 0.44
CA PRO A 141 -19.34 8.40 0.90
C PRO A 141 -19.70 7.75 2.25
N PHE A 142 -18.72 7.28 3.01
CA PHE A 142 -18.84 6.62 4.31
C PHE A 142 -17.57 6.88 5.13
N GLY A 143 -17.63 6.62 6.45
CA GLY A 143 -16.49 6.76 7.34
C GLY A 143 -16.79 7.65 8.53
N TYR A 144 -15.75 8.28 9.08
CA TYR A 144 -15.85 9.12 10.25
C TYR A 144 -15.93 10.60 9.85
N THR A 145 -16.88 11.34 10.43
CA THR A 145 -17.03 12.79 10.17
C THR A 145 -16.19 13.66 11.12
N GLN A 146 -15.59 13.05 12.15
CA GLN A 146 -14.82 13.74 13.17
C GLN A 146 -13.62 12.91 13.61
N ARG A 147 -12.55 13.58 14.02
CA ARG A 147 -11.37 12.95 14.60
C ARG A 147 -11.58 12.68 16.09
N LEU A 148 -11.57 11.40 16.49
CA LEU A 148 -11.56 10.98 17.89
C LEU A 148 -10.33 10.09 18.15
N VAL A 149 -9.45 10.50 19.08
CA VAL A 149 -8.25 9.73 19.42
C VAL A 149 -8.14 9.61 20.93
N LEU A 150 -8.17 8.37 21.42
CA LEU A 150 -7.93 8.07 22.83
C LEU A 150 -6.44 7.81 23.08
N GLY A 151 -5.92 8.30 24.19
CA GLY A 151 -4.59 7.93 24.68
C GLY A 151 -4.58 6.50 25.25
N ARG A 152 -3.39 5.91 25.33
CA ARG A 152 -3.18 4.54 25.86
C ARG A 152 -3.90 4.29 27.19
N LYS A 153 -3.71 5.17 28.18
CA LYS A 153 -4.35 5.07 29.51
C LYS A 153 -5.88 5.03 29.46
N THR A 154 -6.50 5.68 28.47
CA THR A 154 -7.95 5.69 28.32
C THR A 154 -8.43 4.43 27.60
N ALA A 155 -7.68 3.97 26.60
CA ALA A 155 -7.97 2.71 25.88
C ALA A 155 -7.81 1.47 26.79
N GLU A 156 -6.83 1.47 27.68
CA GLU A 156 -6.64 0.38 28.66
C GLU A 156 -7.87 0.18 29.56
N LYS A 157 -8.67 1.22 29.81
CA LYS A 157 -9.90 1.12 30.61
C LYS A 157 -10.99 0.26 29.96
N CYS A 158 -10.95 0.06 28.64
CA CYS A 158 -11.83 -0.86 27.93
C CYS A 158 -11.12 -2.17 27.51
N GLY A 159 -9.94 -2.45 28.07
CA GLY A 159 -9.16 -3.66 27.75
C GLY A 159 -8.45 -3.61 26.40
N ALA A 160 -8.38 -2.44 25.75
CA ALA A 160 -7.70 -2.30 24.47
C ALA A 160 -6.20 -2.06 24.64
N GLU A 161 -5.39 -2.85 23.92
CA GLU A 161 -3.92 -2.73 23.89
C GLU A 161 -3.47 -1.76 22.79
N GLN A 162 -3.74 -0.47 23.00
CA GLN A 162 -3.50 0.56 22.00
C GLN A 162 -2.11 1.20 22.14
N ARG A 163 -1.22 0.99 21.17
CA ARG A 163 0.07 1.72 21.11
C ARG A 163 -0.13 3.24 20.92
N PRO A 164 0.81 4.08 21.38
CA PRO A 164 0.78 5.52 21.08
C PRO A 164 0.83 5.79 19.57
N LEU A 165 0.19 6.88 19.14
CA LEU A 165 0.48 7.47 17.82
C LEU A 165 1.89 8.03 17.83
N LYS A 166 2.66 7.83 16.76
CA LYS A 166 3.93 8.53 16.58
C LYS A 166 3.69 10.03 16.59
N THR A 167 4.48 10.76 17.38
CA THR A 167 4.46 12.22 17.41
C THR A 167 5.07 12.76 16.11
N ARG A 168 4.26 13.39 15.28
CA ARG A 168 4.75 14.01 14.04
C ARG A 168 5.20 15.44 14.33
N LYS A 169 6.36 15.83 13.78
CA LYS A 169 6.83 17.22 13.84
C LYS A 169 5.77 18.08 13.14
N LYS A 170 5.24 19.09 13.83
CA LYS A 170 4.35 20.11 13.24
C LYS A 170 5.13 20.88 12.16
N ASN A 171 5.24 20.36 10.94
CA ASN A 171 5.87 21.06 9.83
C ASN A 171 5.35 20.52 8.51
N ARG A 172 4.29 21.14 8.01
CA ARG A 172 4.18 21.63 6.63
C ARG A 172 2.89 22.44 6.52
N LYS A 173 3.01 23.75 6.28
CA LYS A 173 1.87 24.57 5.87
C LYS A 173 1.27 23.90 4.62
N PRO A 174 -0.06 23.83 4.47
CA PRO A 174 -0.65 23.45 3.20
C PRO A 174 -0.09 24.39 2.12
N SER A 175 0.50 23.81 1.06
CA SER A 175 0.80 24.60 -0.14
C SER A 175 -0.53 25.11 -0.67
N LYS A 176 -0.66 26.43 -0.73
CA LYS A 176 -1.71 27.11 -1.50
C LYS A 176 -1.62 26.74 -2.97
#